data_AF-A0A4R1YKL3-F1
#
_entry.id   AF-A0A4R1YKL3-F1
#
_cell.length_a   1.000
_cell.length_b   1.000
_cell.length_c   1.000
_cell.angle_alpha   90.00
_cell.angle_beta   90.00
_cell.angle_gamma   90.00
#
_symmetry.space_group_name_H-M   'P 1'
#
loop_
_entity.id
_entity.type
_entity.pdbx_description
1 polymer ?
#
loop_
_entity_poly.entity_id
_entity_poly.type
_entity_poly.pdbx_seq_one_letter_code
_entity_poly.pdbx_strand_id
1 'polypeptide(L)'
;MALHTTRTFQTFLKLAFAGVLGASLVAGDANAEQKQPSPGSAKALFGAVALPNQGAAQAFGFYAKGCMSGAVALPTDGPTWQTMRLSRNRRWGNPAMISLLEQLSRDAAKYDGWPGLLVGDISQPRGGPMFNGHASHQIGLDADIWLTPMPAHPMSIEEREILPFTTMLQKGAFLTINPNVWTKSHARLLMRAASYPQVERIFVNPAIKKKMCDTWTGDRTNLGKLRPIYGHDSHFHIRMKCPPGAASCKPQAPVPADDGCGKSLAWWFTKEPWAPPKPPKPDAKPVKPREVMVSDLPNACSSVLTAPSVDSVQTATFGGAAAAPAVAPMAVMPAAASDEALPAIGPVPDDKPSIE
;
A
#
# COMPACT_ATOMS: atom_id res chain seq x y z
N MET A 1 -17.21 -89.24 34.53
CA MET A 1 -16.12 -90.07 33.99
C MET A 1 -15.05 -89.12 33.46
N ALA A 2 -13.81 -89.27 33.96
CA ALA A 2 -12.53 -88.77 33.42
C ALA A 2 -12.41 -87.29 32.99
N LEU A 3 -11.73 -86.45 33.78
CA LEU A 3 -10.29 -86.12 33.65
C LEU A 3 -10.02 -85.22 32.43
N HIS A 4 -9.73 -83.93 32.64
CA HIS A 4 -8.36 -83.36 32.70
C HIS A 4 -8.18 -82.44 31.47
N THR A 5 -7.56 -81.26 31.49
CA THR A 5 -6.81 -80.50 32.50
C THR A 5 -6.42 -79.17 31.85
N THR A 6 -6.57 -78.07 32.60
CA THR A 6 -5.61 -76.93 32.72
C THR A 6 -5.20 -76.13 31.47
N ARG A 7 -4.91 -74.83 31.52
CA ARG A 7 -4.42 -73.96 32.61
C ARG A 7 -4.67 -72.51 32.11
N THR A 8 -5.43 -71.66 32.80
CA THR A 8 -4.96 -70.58 33.72
C THR A 8 -3.92 -69.64 33.09
N PHE A 9 -4.14 -68.33 32.92
CA PHE A 9 -4.07 -67.18 33.86
C PHE A 9 -4.26 -65.92 32.99
N GLN A 10 -4.58 -64.69 33.37
CA GLN A 10 -4.92 -63.93 34.58
C GLN A 10 -5.43 -62.58 33.98
N THR A 11 -6.69 -62.21 34.15
CA THR A 11 -7.19 -61.20 35.10
C THR A 11 -6.58 -59.78 35.06
N PHE A 12 -7.52 -58.82 34.92
CA PHE A 12 -7.50 -57.38 35.26
C PHE A 12 -6.64 -56.47 34.35
N LEU A 13 -7.13 -55.32 33.84
CA LEU A 13 -7.74 -54.25 34.62
C LEU A 13 -8.33 -53.14 33.70
N LYS A 14 -9.55 -52.69 34.02
CA LYS A 14 -10.19 -51.36 33.84
C LYS A 14 -10.32 -50.76 32.42
N LEU A 15 -11.54 -50.66 31.88
CA LEU A 15 -12.54 -49.59 32.08
C LEU A 15 -12.09 -48.16 31.69
N ALA A 16 -12.84 -47.63 30.73
CA ALA A 16 -13.20 -46.22 30.50
C ALA A 16 -12.10 -45.26 30.00
N PHE A 17 -12.10 -45.03 28.69
CA PHE A 17 -11.96 -43.68 28.15
C PHE A 17 -12.89 -43.52 26.94
N ALA A 18 -14.12 -43.09 27.22
CA ALA A 18 -14.95 -42.40 26.24
C ALA A 18 -14.51 -40.93 26.28
N GLY A 19 -13.97 -40.42 25.19
CA GLY A 19 -13.46 -39.05 25.10
C GLY A 19 -13.20 -38.64 23.66
N VAL A 20 -14.28 -38.25 22.98
CA VAL A 20 -14.36 -37.28 21.87
C VAL A 20 -13.26 -37.36 20.80
N LEU A 21 -13.61 -37.99 19.68
CA LEU A 21 -13.13 -37.64 18.35
C LEU A 21 -13.46 -36.16 18.08
N GLY A 22 -12.43 -35.32 17.98
CA GLY A 22 -12.63 -33.90 17.70
C GLY A 22 -11.38 -33.04 17.87
N ALA A 23 -10.23 -33.47 17.34
CA ALA A 23 -9.12 -32.54 17.09
C ALA A 23 -9.45 -31.77 15.81
N SER A 24 -10.37 -30.81 15.94
CA SER A 24 -10.58 -29.76 14.96
C SER A 24 -9.25 -29.11 14.63
N LEU A 25 -9.01 -28.94 13.33
CA LEU A 25 -7.95 -28.12 12.77
C LEU A 25 -8.08 -26.70 13.34
N VAL A 26 -7.38 -26.43 14.44
CA VAL A 26 -7.26 -25.08 14.98
C VAL A 26 -6.27 -24.35 14.07
N ALA A 27 -6.86 -23.55 13.18
CA ALA A 27 -6.43 -22.20 12.84
C ALA A 27 -4.92 -21.98 12.85
N GLY A 28 -4.28 -22.23 11.71
CA GLY A 28 -3.05 -21.54 11.34
C GLY A 28 -3.37 -20.13 10.84
N ASP A 29 -4.07 -19.33 11.63
CA ASP A 29 -4.43 -17.94 11.33
C ASP A 29 -4.46 -17.15 12.64
N ALA A 30 -3.28 -16.93 13.22
CA ALA A 30 -3.04 -15.91 14.22
C ALA A 30 -1.54 -15.58 14.20
N ASN A 31 -1.21 -14.31 14.00
CA ASN A 31 0.14 -13.73 13.97
C ASN A 31 0.94 -13.95 12.67
N ALA A 32 0.50 -13.33 11.57
CA ALA A 32 1.47 -12.71 10.68
C ALA A 32 2.01 -11.43 11.34
N GLU A 33 2.72 -11.59 12.45
CA GLU A 33 3.54 -10.52 13.05
C GLU A 33 4.42 -9.97 11.91
N GLN A 34 4.39 -8.66 11.68
CA GLN A 34 5.21 -8.05 10.62
C GLN A 34 6.66 -8.40 10.90
N LYS A 35 7.20 -9.36 10.14
CA LYS A 35 8.58 -9.80 10.31
C LYS A 35 9.48 -8.59 10.14
N GLN A 36 10.10 -8.19 11.26
CA GLN A 36 11.10 -7.12 11.28
C GLN A 36 12.12 -7.39 10.16
N PRO A 37 12.44 -6.38 9.33
CA PRO A 37 13.48 -6.53 8.32
C PRO A 37 14.78 -7.03 8.93
N SER A 38 15.45 -7.94 8.23
CA SER A 38 16.74 -8.44 8.67
C SER A 38 17.75 -7.29 8.74
N PRO A 39 18.56 -7.18 9.82
CA PRO A 39 19.56 -6.12 9.94
C PRO A 39 20.45 -6.01 8.68
N GLY A 40 20.63 -4.79 8.19
CA GLY A 40 21.42 -4.51 6.98
C GLY A 40 20.70 -4.79 5.65
N SER A 41 19.48 -5.32 5.65
CA SER A 41 18.69 -5.42 4.42
C SER A 41 18.34 -4.03 3.88
N ALA A 42 18.03 -3.94 2.59
CA ALA A 42 17.60 -2.68 1.99
C ALA A 42 16.35 -2.13 2.67
N LYS A 43 15.43 -3.00 3.12
CA LYS A 43 14.24 -2.60 3.86
C LYS A 43 14.58 -1.95 5.21
N ALA A 44 15.50 -2.58 5.96
CA ALA A 44 15.96 -2.03 7.24
C ALA A 44 16.65 -0.67 7.03
N LEU A 45 17.52 -0.57 6.03
CA LEU A 45 18.34 0.62 5.82
C LEU A 45 17.54 1.80 5.25
N PHE A 46 16.70 1.60 4.23
CA PHE A 46 15.87 2.67 3.69
C PHE A 46 14.73 3.06 4.66
N GLY A 47 14.16 2.08 5.39
CA GLY A 47 13.12 2.34 6.38
C GLY A 47 13.58 3.09 7.62
N ALA A 48 14.88 3.09 7.93
CA ALA A 48 15.44 3.85 9.04
C ALA A 48 15.75 5.33 8.69
N VAL A 49 15.63 5.73 7.43
CA VAL A 49 15.95 7.10 7.01
C VAL A 49 14.79 8.05 7.33
N ALA A 50 15.08 9.14 8.03
CA ALA A 50 14.08 10.14 8.41
C ALA A 50 13.85 11.23 7.35
N LEU A 51 14.90 11.63 6.62
CA LEU A 51 14.88 12.79 5.71
C LEU A 51 15.46 12.48 4.32
N PRO A 52 14.98 13.17 3.28
CA PRO A 52 15.55 13.05 1.94
C PRO A 52 16.97 13.60 1.92
N ASN A 53 17.73 13.21 0.90
CA ASN A 53 19.03 13.82 0.65
C ASN A 53 18.90 15.19 -0.06
N GLN A 54 19.97 15.97 -0.07
CA GLN A 54 20.03 17.30 -0.70
C GLN A 54 20.19 17.26 -2.24
N GLY A 55 20.21 16.08 -2.85
CA GLY A 55 20.44 15.92 -4.28
C GLY A 55 19.25 16.39 -5.13
N ALA A 56 19.45 16.47 -6.45
CA ALA A 56 18.36 16.72 -7.38
C ALA A 56 17.33 15.57 -7.36
N ALA A 57 16.07 15.91 -7.66
CA ALA A 57 14.98 14.95 -7.72
C ALA A 57 15.19 13.95 -8.86
N GLN A 58 15.50 12.70 -8.54
CA GLN A 58 15.79 11.66 -9.53
C GLN A 58 15.34 10.28 -9.06
N ALA A 59 14.60 9.60 -9.95
CA ALA A 59 14.19 8.21 -9.79
C ALA A 59 15.26 7.28 -10.37
N PHE A 60 15.68 6.28 -9.59
CA PHE A 60 16.68 5.29 -10.00
C PHE A 60 16.08 3.89 -9.99
N GLY A 61 16.18 3.18 -11.12
CA GLY A 61 15.72 1.81 -11.26
C GLY A 61 14.25 1.68 -11.59
N PHE A 62 13.64 0.61 -11.09
CA PHE A 62 12.25 0.24 -11.35
C PHE A 62 11.38 0.48 -10.12
N TYR A 63 10.07 0.64 -10.31
CA TYR A 63 9.10 0.95 -9.24
C TYR A 63 9.19 0.05 -7.99
N ALA A 64 9.58 -1.22 -8.18
CA ALA A 64 9.77 -2.22 -7.12
C ALA A 64 11.23 -2.69 -6.94
N LYS A 65 12.18 -1.97 -7.54
CA LYS A 65 13.61 -2.25 -7.45
C LYS A 65 14.41 -0.98 -7.76
N GLY A 66 14.45 -0.08 -6.79
CA GLY A 66 15.01 1.25 -7.01
C GLY A 66 15.17 2.07 -5.73
N CYS A 67 15.46 3.35 -5.92
CA CYS A 67 15.54 4.36 -4.88
C CYS A 67 15.26 5.74 -5.49
N MET A 68 15.22 6.78 -4.64
CA MET A 68 15.00 8.15 -5.07
C MET A 68 15.95 9.12 -4.37
N SER A 69 16.51 10.05 -5.15
CA SER A 69 17.23 11.23 -4.65
C SER A 69 16.32 12.46 -4.69
N GLY A 70 16.55 13.44 -3.79
CA GLY A 70 15.86 14.73 -3.81
C GLY A 70 14.34 14.64 -3.69
N ALA A 71 13.84 13.73 -2.86
CA ALA A 71 12.39 13.61 -2.65
C ALA A 71 11.86 14.82 -1.89
N VAL A 72 10.64 15.22 -2.23
CA VAL A 72 9.91 16.29 -1.56
C VAL A 72 8.66 15.71 -0.90
N ALA A 73 8.28 16.27 0.24
CA ALA A 73 7.09 15.86 0.96
C ALA A 73 5.85 16.57 0.41
N LEU A 74 4.74 15.85 0.22
CA LEU A 74 3.42 16.47 0.10
C LEU A 74 3.08 17.15 1.44
N PRO A 75 2.64 18.42 1.48
CA PRO A 75 2.16 19.02 2.72
C PRO A 75 1.11 18.13 3.39
N THR A 76 1.14 18.03 4.73
CA THR A 76 0.22 17.14 5.46
C THR A 76 -1.25 17.48 5.21
N ASP A 77 -1.48 18.74 4.88
CA ASP A 77 -2.77 19.36 4.67
C ASP A 77 -2.74 20.21 3.42
N GLY A 78 -3.84 20.18 2.69
CA GLY A 78 -4.14 21.18 1.70
C GLY A 78 -5.64 21.40 1.56
N PRO A 79 -6.05 22.37 0.73
CA PRO A 79 -7.46 22.75 0.61
C PRO A 79 -8.39 21.59 0.23
N THR A 80 -7.85 20.59 -0.46
CA THR A 80 -8.59 19.46 -1.03
C THR A 80 -7.92 18.12 -0.75
N TRP A 81 -7.01 18.04 0.24
CA TRP A 81 -6.42 16.75 0.65
C TRP A 81 -5.96 16.73 2.11
N GLN A 82 -5.84 15.52 2.65
CA GLN A 82 -5.16 15.23 3.92
C GLN A 82 -4.31 13.97 3.77
N THR A 83 -3.08 13.98 4.28
CA THR A 83 -2.21 12.79 4.27
C THR A 83 -2.49 11.90 5.48
N MET A 84 -2.57 10.59 5.26
CA MET A 84 -2.90 9.57 6.25
C MET A 84 -1.64 8.87 6.78
N ARG A 85 -1.74 8.23 7.95
CA ARG A 85 -0.64 7.41 8.53
C ARG A 85 0.70 8.16 8.57
N LEU A 86 0.68 9.39 9.09
CA LEU A 86 1.84 10.30 9.16
C LEU A 86 3.05 9.64 9.85
N SER A 87 2.79 8.83 10.88
CA SER A 87 3.79 8.07 11.64
C SER A 87 4.70 7.19 10.76
N ARG A 88 4.22 6.77 9.58
CA ARG A 88 4.98 5.92 8.65
C ARG A 88 6.08 6.65 7.91
N ASN A 89 6.06 7.99 7.91
CA ASN A 89 7.01 8.82 7.18
C ASN A 89 7.07 8.51 5.66
N ARG A 90 5.90 8.40 5.02
CA ARG A 90 5.76 7.94 3.62
C ARG A 90 5.15 8.95 2.63
N ARG A 91 5.05 10.22 3.01
CA ARG A 91 4.51 11.28 2.15
C ARG A 91 5.55 11.92 1.21
N TRP A 92 6.62 11.21 0.88
CA TRP A 92 7.74 11.69 0.07
C TRP A 92 7.65 11.18 -1.35
N GLY A 93 7.96 12.01 -2.34
CA GLY A 93 7.96 11.56 -3.73
C GLY A 93 8.67 12.50 -4.67
N ASN A 94 8.63 12.16 -5.96
CA ASN A 94 9.08 13.05 -7.02
C ASN A 94 8.23 14.32 -7.03
N PRO A 95 8.82 15.52 -7.22
CA PRO A 95 8.05 16.76 -7.35
C PRO A 95 6.90 16.66 -8.37
N ALA A 96 7.09 15.90 -9.46
CA ALA A 96 6.03 15.66 -10.44
C ALA A 96 4.88 14.79 -9.88
N MET A 97 5.18 13.85 -8.97
CA MET A 97 4.16 13.07 -8.27
C MET A 97 3.40 13.92 -7.28
N ILE A 98 4.09 14.73 -6.49
CA ILE A 98 3.42 15.61 -5.51
C ILE A 98 2.53 16.63 -6.24
N SER A 99 3.04 17.24 -7.31
CA SER A 99 2.25 18.15 -8.16
C SER A 99 1.02 17.47 -8.77
N LEU A 100 1.13 16.20 -9.18
CA LEU A 100 0.00 15.43 -9.69
C LEU A 100 -1.07 15.23 -8.63
N LEU A 101 -0.67 14.87 -7.40
CA LEU A 101 -1.62 14.62 -6.30
C LEU A 101 -2.36 15.89 -5.91
N GLU A 102 -1.67 17.02 -5.82
CA GLU A 102 -2.33 18.30 -5.58
C GLU A 102 -3.32 18.65 -6.69
N GLN A 103 -2.93 18.45 -7.96
CA GLN A 103 -3.81 18.70 -9.11
C GLN A 103 -5.04 17.78 -9.08
N LEU A 104 -4.84 16.48 -8.89
CA LEU A 104 -5.91 15.49 -8.77
C LEU A 104 -6.89 15.90 -7.68
N SER A 105 -6.38 16.36 -6.54
CA SER A 105 -7.22 16.73 -5.40
C SER A 105 -8.14 17.91 -5.73
N ARG A 106 -7.61 18.93 -6.38
CA ARG A 106 -8.38 20.12 -6.79
C ARG A 106 -9.39 19.78 -7.87
N ASP A 107 -8.98 19.00 -8.88
CA ASP A 107 -9.84 18.62 -9.99
C ASP A 107 -10.99 17.70 -9.51
N ALA A 108 -10.71 16.75 -8.62
CA ALA A 108 -11.70 15.85 -8.07
C ALA A 108 -12.77 16.59 -7.25
N ALA A 109 -12.33 17.53 -6.41
CA ALA A 109 -13.22 18.43 -5.65
C ALA A 109 -14.07 19.31 -6.56
N LYS A 110 -13.47 19.87 -7.61
CA LYS A 110 -14.14 20.83 -8.48
C LYS A 110 -15.10 20.18 -9.48
N TYR A 111 -14.74 19.02 -10.04
CA TYR A 111 -15.43 18.48 -11.21
C TYR A 111 -16.08 17.11 -10.99
N ASP A 112 -15.64 16.34 -9.99
CA ASP A 112 -16.01 14.92 -9.88
C ASP A 112 -16.92 14.63 -8.68
N GLY A 113 -17.30 15.68 -7.92
CA GLY A 113 -18.12 15.52 -6.71
C GLY A 113 -17.42 14.70 -5.64
N TRP A 114 -16.09 14.84 -5.55
CA TRP A 114 -15.24 14.15 -4.58
C TRP A 114 -14.57 15.19 -3.67
N PRO A 115 -14.97 15.34 -2.40
CA PRO A 115 -14.67 16.52 -1.58
C PRO A 115 -13.17 16.79 -1.35
N GLY A 116 -12.33 15.77 -1.49
CA GLY A 116 -10.88 15.86 -1.39
C GLY A 116 -10.26 14.48 -1.25
N LEU A 117 -8.93 14.41 -1.35
CA LEU A 117 -8.21 13.14 -1.28
C LEU A 117 -7.76 12.84 0.16
N LEU A 118 -7.93 11.60 0.58
CA LEU A 118 -7.13 11.02 1.65
C LEU A 118 -5.94 10.31 1.00
N VAL A 119 -4.75 10.89 1.16
CA VAL A 119 -3.52 10.41 0.52
C VAL A 119 -2.80 9.48 1.48
N GLY A 120 -2.60 8.23 1.06
CA GLY A 120 -1.82 7.23 1.80
C GLY A 120 -0.33 7.30 1.49
N ASP A 121 0.29 6.12 1.34
CA ASP A 121 1.72 5.99 1.13
C ASP A 121 2.13 6.47 -0.27
N ILE A 122 3.16 7.31 -0.36
CA ILE A 122 3.82 7.74 -1.60
C ILE A 122 5.16 7.01 -1.74
N SER A 123 6.14 7.35 -0.90
CA SER A 123 7.45 6.70 -0.78
C SER A 123 8.12 7.13 0.53
N GLN A 124 9.13 6.37 0.96
CA GLN A 124 10.04 6.79 2.04
C GLN A 124 10.90 7.97 1.59
N PRO A 125 11.61 8.69 2.49
CA PRO A 125 12.34 9.91 2.13
C PRO A 125 13.41 9.74 1.05
N ARG A 126 13.94 8.53 0.87
CA ARG A 126 14.92 8.19 -0.17
C ARG A 126 14.42 7.08 -1.10
N GLY A 127 13.10 6.87 -1.13
CA GLY A 127 12.48 5.74 -1.81
C GLY A 127 12.94 4.42 -1.20
N GLY A 128 13.35 3.48 -2.05
CA GLY A 128 13.87 2.18 -1.62
C GLY A 128 12.79 1.20 -1.17
N PRO A 129 13.15 -0.08 -0.97
CA PRO A 129 12.25 -1.08 -0.39
C PRO A 129 11.69 -0.60 0.94
N MET A 130 10.36 -0.64 1.08
CA MET A 130 9.68 -0.23 2.30
C MET A 130 9.90 -1.22 3.44
N PHE A 131 9.99 -0.68 4.65
CA PHE A 131 10.07 -1.46 5.88
C PHE A 131 9.00 -2.58 5.93
N ASN A 132 7.75 -2.24 5.56
CA ASN A 132 6.62 -3.16 5.47
C ASN A 132 5.67 -2.74 4.32
N GLY A 133 4.62 -3.52 4.08
CA GLY A 133 3.56 -3.19 3.13
C GLY A 133 3.97 -3.41 1.67
N HIS A 134 4.30 -2.32 0.97
CA HIS A 134 4.34 -2.28 -0.48
C HIS A 134 5.57 -2.99 -1.09
N ALA A 135 5.36 -3.65 -2.22
CA ALA A 135 6.46 -4.14 -3.06
C ALA A 135 7.08 -3.02 -3.92
N SER A 136 6.28 -2.03 -4.34
CA SER A 136 6.71 -0.85 -5.11
C SER A 136 6.91 0.39 -4.24
N HIS A 137 6.61 1.61 -4.73
CA HIS A 137 6.83 2.87 -4.00
C HIS A 137 8.31 3.18 -3.70
N GLN A 138 9.22 2.62 -4.50
CA GLN A 138 10.65 2.74 -4.24
C GLN A 138 11.29 3.94 -4.93
N ILE A 139 10.61 4.57 -5.89
CA ILE A 139 11.21 5.61 -6.76
C ILE A 139 10.43 6.93 -6.79
N GLY A 140 9.48 7.14 -5.87
CA GLY A 140 8.74 8.41 -5.77
C GLY A 140 7.73 8.68 -6.88
N LEU A 141 7.27 7.65 -7.59
CA LEU A 141 6.34 7.74 -8.73
C LEU A 141 5.08 6.88 -8.54
N ASP A 142 4.85 6.44 -7.30
CA ASP A 142 3.68 5.69 -6.88
C ASP A 142 3.00 6.44 -5.73
N ALA A 143 1.67 6.39 -5.63
CA ALA A 143 0.95 6.79 -4.41
C ALA A 143 -0.39 6.08 -4.27
N ASP A 144 -0.76 5.81 -3.03
CA ASP A 144 -2.08 5.30 -2.69
C ASP A 144 -3.04 6.41 -2.33
N ILE A 145 -4.26 6.32 -2.87
CA ILE A 145 -5.35 7.24 -2.58
C ILE A 145 -6.51 6.41 -2.07
N TRP A 146 -6.98 6.75 -0.87
CA TRP A 146 -8.09 6.01 -0.27
C TRP A 146 -9.36 6.25 -1.09
N LEU A 147 -10.19 5.22 -1.20
CA LEU A 147 -11.54 5.31 -1.75
C LEU A 147 -12.55 5.78 -0.69
N THR A 148 -12.06 6.36 0.40
CA THR A 148 -12.86 7.05 1.42
C THR A 148 -12.81 8.55 1.12
N PRO A 149 -13.96 9.23 0.95
CA PRO A 149 -13.99 10.68 0.77
C PRO A 149 -13.37 11.42 1.95
N MET A 150 -12.62 12.49 1.68
CA MET A 150 -12.11 13.36 2.74
C MET A 150 -13.27 13.98 3.55
N PRO A 151 -13.23 13.97 4.89
CA PRO A 151 -14.27 14.58 5.71
C PRO A 151 -14.29 16.11 5.58
N ALA A 152 -15.41 16.73 5.96
CA ALA A 152 -15.60 18.19 5.90
C ALA A 152 -14.84 18.97 6.99
N HIS A 153 -14.07 18.30 7.83
CA HIS A 153 -13.22 18.89 8.86
C HIS A 153 -11.76 18.43 8.69
N PRO A 154 -10.78 19.24 9.12
CA PRO A 154 -9.41 18.79 9.27
C PRO A 154 -9.34 17.71 10.35
N MET A 155 -8.83 16.52 10.00
CA MET A 155 -8.61 15.44 10.95
C MET A 155 -7.37 15.73 11.79
N SER A 156 -7.45 15.40 13.07
CA SER A 156 -6.30 15.31 13.97
C SER A 156 -5.29 14.26 13.49
N ILE A 157 -4.07 14.31 14.06
CA ILE A 157 -3.05 13.30 13.80
C ILE A 157 -3.55 11.91 14.18
N GLU A 158 -4.18 11.78 15.35
CA GLU A 158 -4.68 10.48 15.84
C GLU A 158 -5.75 9.89 14.92
N GLU A 159 -6.73 10.70 14.49
CA GLU A 159 -7.74 10.26 13.51
C GLU A 159 -7.10 9.73 12.22
N ARG A 160 -6.04 10.37 11.73
CA ARG A 160 -5.32 9.92 10.53
C ARG A 160 -4.55 8.62 10.73
N GLU A 161 -4.16 8.29 11.97
CA GLU A 161 -3.49 7.04 12.30
C GLU A 161 -4.46 5.88 12.47
N ILE A 162 -5.65 6.12 13.01
CA ILE A 162 -6.57 5.05 13.42
C ILE A 162 -7.78 4.88 12.50
N LEU A 163 -8.08 5.84 11.60
CA LEU A 163 -9.24 5.74 10.70
C LEU A 163 -9.20 4.40 9.93
N PRO A 164 -10.21 3.53 10.05
CA PRO A 164 -10.19 2.24 9.36
C PRO A 164 -10.41 2.41 7.86
N PHE A 165 -9.83 1.50 7.08
CA PHE A 165 -10.10 1.42 5.65
C PHE A 165 -11.57 1.05 5.39
N THR A 166 -12.20 1.73 4.44
CA THR A 166 -13.53 1.34 3.94
C THR A 166 -13.37 0.47 2.71
N THR A 167 -13.72 -0.82 2.81
CA THR A 167 -13.71 -1.72 1.64
C THR A 167 -14.86 -1.40 0.68
N MET A 168 -14.57 -1.42 -0.62
CA MET A 168 -15.59 -1.35 -1.67
C MET A 168 -16.30 -2.69 -1.90
N LEU A 169 -15.87 -3.77 -1.25
CA LEU A 169 -16.45 -5.10 -1.45
C LEU A 169 -17.62 -5.39 -0.51
N GLN A 170 -18.55 -6.20 -0.99
CA GLN A 170 -19.66 -6.73 -0.22
C GLN A 170 -19.16 -7.88 0.68
N LYS A 171 -19.42 -7.80 2.00
CA LYS A 171 -19.07 -8.88 2.94
C LYS A 171 -19.77 -10.19 2.52
N GLY A 172 -19.01 -11.28 2.51
CA GLY A 172 -19.51 -12.62 2.18
C GLY A 172 -19.76 -12.89 0.69
N ALA A 173 -19.38 -11.96 -0.20
CA ALA A 173 -19.56 -12.13 -1.65
C ALA A 173 -18.22 -12.02 -2.40
N PHE A 174 -17.94 -13.02 -3.24
CA PHE A 174 -16.70 -13.06 -4.02
C PHE A 174 -16.66 -11.92 -5.07
N LEU A 175 -15.61 -11.10 -5.01
CA LEU A 175 -15.33 -10.00 -5.96
C LEU A 175 -16.56 -9.18 -6.36
N THR A 176 -17.41 -8.86 -5.38
CA THR A 176 -18.66 -8.15 -5.59
C THR A 176 -18.58 -6.79 -4.92
N ILE A 177 -18.90 -5.72 -5.65
CA ILE A 177 -18.95 -4.36 -5.11
C ILE A 177 -20.16 -4.20 -4.18
N ASN A 178 -19.93 -3.59 -3.02
CA ASN A 178 -20.99 -3.18 -2.10
C ASN A 178 -21.74 -1.97 -2.68
N PRO A 179 -23.02 -2.11 -3.06
CA PRO A 179 -23.79 -1.02 -3.66
C PRO A 179 -24.10 0.11 -2.69
N ASN A 180 -24.00 -0.12 -1.37
CA ASN A 180 -24.24 0.91 -0.35
C ASN A 180 -23.02 1.80 -0.10
N VAL A 181 -21.83 1.39 -0.57
CA VAL A 181 -20.59 2.15 -0.43
C VAL A 181 -20.18 2.78 -1.75
N TRP A 182 -20.27 2.02 -2.85
CA TRP A 182 -19.85 2.50 -4.16
C TRP A 182 -20.80 3.56 -4.72
N THR A 183 -20.25 4.67 -5.19
CA THR A 183 -21.00 5.76 -5.81
C THR A 183 -20.43 6.13 -7.19
N LYS A 184 -21.16 6.94 -7.95
CA LYS A 184 -20.66 7.49 -9.23
C LYS A 184 -19.45 8.40 -9.06
N SER A 185 -19.23 9.02 -7.89
CA SER A 185 -18.06 9.87 -7.66
C SER A 185 -16.76 9.06 -7.58
N HIS A 186 -16.80 7.82 -7.04
CA HIS A 186 -15.67 6.90 -7.11
C HIS A 186 -15.24 6.62 -8.55
N ALA A 187 -16.20 6.34 -9.43
CA ALA A 187 -15.93 6.10 -10.84
C ALA A 187 -15.31 7.33 -11.53
N ARG A 188 -15.83 8.52 -11.25
CA ARG A 188 -15.28 9.77 -11.80
C ARG A 188 -13.88 10.06 -11.28
N LEU A 189 -13.61 9.86 -9.98
CA LEU A 189 -12.27 10.01 -9.40
C LEU A 189 -11.24 9.13 -10.09
N LEU A 190 -11.55 7.84 -10.27
CA LEU A 190 -10.65 6.90 -10.94
C LEU A 190 -10.36 7.32 -12.39
N MET A 191 -11.40 7.76 -13.12
CA MET A 191 -11.24 8.20 -14.51
C MET A 191 -10.56 9.56 -14.61
N ARG A 192 -10.73 10.46 -13.64
CA ARG A 192 -9.97 11.71 -13.52
C ARG A 192 -8.49 11.41 -13.37
N ALA A 193 -8.12 10.58 -12.40
CA ALA A 193 -6.74 10.18 -12.22
C ALA A 193 -6.17 9.50 -13.48
N ALA A 194 -6.95 8.63 -14.14
CA ALA A 194 -6.51 7.95 -15.36
C ALA A 194 -6.35 8.91 -16.55
N SER A 195 -7.06 10.04 -16.57
CA SER A 195 -7.03 11.00 -17.68
C SER A 195 -5.68 11.72 -17.83
N TYR A 196 -4.90 11.80 -16.74
CA TYR A 196 -3.63 12.49 -16.75
C TYR A 196 -2.59 11.77 -17.64
N PRO A 197 -1.91 12.48 -18.55
CA PRO A 197 -0.95 11.87 -19.48
C PRO A 197 0.27 11.27 -18.78
N GLN A 198 0.61 11.80 -17.61
CA GLN A 198 1.69 11.33 -16.77
C GLN A 198 1.34 10.06 -15.97
N VAL A 199 0.06 9.74 -15.78
CA VAL A 199 -0.38 8.48 -15.16
C VAL A 199 -0.29 7.35 -16.18
N GLU A 200 0.43 6.29 -15.80
CA GLU A 200 0.60 5.10 -16.62
C GLU A 200 -0.38 3.99 -16.24
N ARG A 201 -0.53 3.73 -14.94
CA ARG A 201 -1.42 2.69 -14.41
C ARG A 201 -2.11 3.19 -13.14
N ILE A 202 -3.32 2.68 -12.94
CA ILE A 202 -4.03 2.76 -11.67
C ILE A 202 -4.34 1.34 -11.24
N PHE A 203 -3.79 0.86 -10.13
CA PHE A 203 -4.13 -0.47 -9.64
C PHE A 203 -5.33 -0.44 -8.70
N VAL A 204 -6.27 -1.34 -8.95
CA VAL A 204 -7.53 -1.48 -8.22
C VAL A 204 -7.88 -2.96 -8.06
N ASN A 205 -8.77 -3.27 -7.12
CA ASN A 205 -9.35 -4.60 -7.02
C ASN A 205 -10.05 -5.03 -8.34
N PRO A 206 -10.05 -6.33 -8.71
CA PRO A 206 -10.77 -6.81 -9.89
C PRO A 206 -12.26 -6.47 -9.89
N ALA A 207 -12.93 -6.45 -8.73
CA ALA A 207 -14.34 -6.07 -8.60
C ALA A 207 -14.58 -4.61 -8.99
N ILE A 208 -13.66 -3.71 -8.59
CA ILE A 208 -13.71 -2.29 -8.97
C ILE A 208 -13.55 -2.16 -10.47
N LYS A 209 -12.55 -2.82 -11.06
CA LYS A 209 -12.36 -2.81 -12.51
C LYS A 209 -13.60 -3.34 -13.24
N LYS A 210 -14.20 -4.43 -12.78
CA LYS A 210 -15.44 -4.98 -13.34
C LYS A 210 -16.59 -3.99 -13.25
N LYS A 211 -16.79 -3.36 -12.08
CA LYS A 211 -17.81 -2.32 -11.90
C LYS A 211 -17.63 -1.15 -12.87
N MET A 212 -16.39 -0.71 -13.07
CA MET A 212 -16.06 0.32 -14.06
C MET A 212 -16.39 -0.15 -15.48
N CYS A 213 -16.01 -1.38 -15.86
CA CYS A 213 -16.33 -1.94 -17.17
C CYS A 213 -17.85 -1.99 -17.43
N ASP A 214 -18.62 -2.42 -16.43
CA ASP A 214 -20.07 -2.63 -16.52
C ASP A 214 -20.87 -1.31 -16.51
N THR A 215 -20.37 -0.27 -15.84
CA THR A 215 -21.19 0.93 -15.53
C THR A 215 -20.63 2.26 -16.01
N TRP A 216 -19.37 2.33 -16.45
CA TRP A 216 -18.79 3.57 -16.98
C TRP A 216 -19.27 3.84 -18.40
N THR A 217 -20.02 4.94 -18.55
CA THR A 217 -20.58 5.39 -19.84
C THR A 217 -19.86 6.59 -20.45
N GLY A 218 -18.80 7.10 -19.81
CA GLY A 218 -17.97 8.19 -20.33
C GLY A 218 -16.88 7.71 -21.29
N ASP A 219 -15.90 8.57 -21.58
CA ASP A 219 -14.74 8.20 -22.42
C ASP A 219 -13.97 7.02 -21.80
N ARG A 220 -13.76 5.97 -22.61
CA ARG A 220 -13.09 4.73 -22.22
C ARG A 220 -11.63 4.66 -22.65
N THR A 221 -11.13 5.67 -23.36
CA THR A 221 -9.73 5.76 -23.82
C THR A 221 -8.72 5.44 -22.72
N ASN A 222 -8.98 5.93 -21.51
CA ASN A 222 -8.10 5.71 -20.35
C ASN A 222 -8.54 4.57 -19.43
N LEU A 223 -9.65 3.89 -19.71
CA LEU A 223 -10.17 2.84 -18.84
C LEU A 223 -9.18 1.68 -18.74
N GLY A 224 -8.44 1.37 -19.81
CA GLY A 224 -7.39 0.35 -19.84
C GLY A 224 -6.31 0.53 -18.76
N LYS A 225 -6.04 1.78 -18.35
CA LYS A 225 -5.07 2.12 -17.28
C LYS A 225 -5.48 1.57 -15.91
N LEU A 226 -6.77 1.33 -15.65
CA LEU A 226 -7.21 0.64 -14.44
C LEU A 226 -6.83 -0.84 -14.57
N ARG A 227 -5.88 -1.27 -13.75
CA ARG A 227 -5.28 -2.61 -13.76
C ARG A 227 -5.71 -3.40 -12.52
N PRO A 228 -6.40 -4.53 -12.69
CA PRO A 228 -6.72 -5.41 -11.58
C PRO A 228 -5.46 -5.92 -10.86
N ILE A 229 -5.48 -5.92 -9.53
CA ILE A 229 -4.49 -6.56 -8.66
C ILE A 229 -5.16 -7.04 -7.37
N TYR A 230 -4.56 -8.00 -6.67
CA TYR A 230 -5.01 -8.45 -5.35
C TYR A 230 -5.11 -7.29 -4.33
N GLY A 231 -6.08 -7.36 -3.41
CA GLY A 231 -6.37 -6.27 -2.46
C GLY A 231 -6.93 -5.04 -3.18
N HIS A 232 -6.43 -3.85 -2.85
CA HIS A 232 -6.78 -2.58 -3.51
C HIS A 232 -8.29 -2.34 -3.63
N ASP A 233 -9.05 -2.81 -2.64
CA ASP A 233 -10.49 -2.60 -2.56
C ASP A 233 -10.89 -1.41 -1.69
N SER A 234 -9.95 -0.83 -0.93
CA SER A 234 -10.18 0.35 -0.08
C SER A 234 -9.38 1.58 -0.51
N HIS A 235 -8.45 1.42 -1.44
CA HIS A 235 -7.62 2.46 -2.04
C HIS A 235 -7.34 2.09 -3.50
N PHE A 236 -6.91 3.07 -4.28
CA PHE A 236 -6.32 2.84 -5.59
C PHE A 236 -4.88 3.35 -5.60
N HIS A 237 -4.02 2.60 -6.29
CA HIS A 237 -2.60 2.91 -6.43
C HIS A 237 -2.39 3.64 -7.76
N ILE A 238 -1.94 4.89 -7.73
CA ILE A 238 -1.49 5.62 -8.93
C ILE A 238 -0.03 5.30 -9.21
N ARG A 239 0.31 4.95 -10.44
CA ARG A 239 1.68 4.89 -10.95
C ARG A 239 1.88 5.85 -12.10
N MET A 240 2.85 6.75 -11.96
CA MET A 240 3.29 7.63 -13.03
C MET A 240 4.28 6.95 -13.97
N LYS A 241 4.38 7.46 -15.19
CA LYS A 241 5.49 7.17 -16.10
C LYS A 241 6.79 7.72 -15.52
N CYS A 242 7.93 7.18 -15.97
CA CYS A 242 9.21 7.85 -15.78
C CYS A 242 9.15 9.27 -16.37
N PRO A 243 9.57 10.31 -15.62
CA PRO A 243 9.61 11.68 -16.13
C PRO A 243 10.46 11.80 -17.41
N PRO A 244 10.12 12.71 -18.34
CA PRO A 244 10.93 12.97 -19.52
C PRO A 244 12.38 13.26 -19.16
N GLY A 245 13.33 12.65 -19.87
CA GLY A 245 14.77 12.83 -19.62
C GLY A 245 15.34 12.05 -18.42
N ALA A 246 14.52 11.34 -17.64
CA ALA A 246 14.98 10.55 -16.50
C ALA A 246 15.66 9.24 -16.95
N ALA A 247 16.90 9.32 -17.45
CA ALA A 247 17.66 8.17 -17.99
C ALA A 247 17.89 7.03 -16.98
N SER A 248 17.90 7.34 -15.68
CA SER A 248 18.06 6.33 -14.61
C SER A 248 16.75 5.68 -14.19
N CYS A 249 15.60 6.13 -14.69
CA CYS A 249 14.30 5.55 -14.40
C CYS A 249 13.95 4.50 -15.46
N LYS A 250 13.68 3.26 -15.02
CA LYS A 250 13.33 2.15 -15.89
C LYS A 250 11.81 2.10 -16.11
N PRO A 251 11.31 2.30 -17.34
CA PRO A 251 9.89 2.19 -17.62
C PRO A 251 9.41 0.73 -17.51
N GLN A 252 8.09 0.57 -17.40
CA GLN A 252 7.41 -0.72 -17.51
C GLN A 252 6.83 -0.89 -18.93
N ALA A 253 6.35 -2.08 -19.26
CA ALA A 253 5.68 -2.31 -20.53
C ALA A 253 4.43 -1.41 -20.66
N PRO A 254 4.07 -0.92 -21.86
CA PRO A 254 2.88 -0.12 -22.04
C PRO A 254 1.61 -0.90 -21.65
N VAL A 255 0.58 -0.17 -21.23
CA VAL A 255 -0.76 -0.75 -21.08
C VAL A 255 -1.30 -1.05 -22.49
N PRO A 256 -1.97 -2.19 -22.72
CA PRO A 256 -2.65 -2.46 -23.99
C PRO A 256 -3.62 -1.32 -24.35
N ALA A 257 -3.82 -1.09 -25.65
CA ALA A 257 -4.67 0.00 -26.13
C ALA A 257 -6.17 -0.22 -25.88
N ASP A 258 -6.57 -1.44 -25.50
CA ASP A 258 -7.95 -1.75 -25.15
C ASP A 258 -8.35 -1.23 -23.76
N ASP A 259 -9.65 -1.28 -23.46
CA ASP A 259 -10.19 -0.83 -22.17
C ASP A 259 -9.94 -1.82 -21.02
N GLY A 260 -9.32 -2.98 -21.30
CA GLY A 260 -9.00 -4.03 -20.33
C GLY A 260 -10.20 -4.77 -19.78
N CYS A 261 -11.39 -4.70 -20.41
CA CYS A 261 -12.63 -5.32 -19.92
C CYS A 261 -12.90 -6.74 -20.49
N GLY A 262 -12.04 -7.22 -21.38
CA GLY A 262 -12.17 -8.54 -22.02
C GLY A 262 -11.56 -9.70 -21.21
N LYS A 263 -10.92 -10.63 -21.92
CA LYS A 263 -10.38 -11.89 -21.35
C LYS A 263 -9.42 -11.67 -20.18
N SER A 264 -8.62 -10.61 -20.21
CA SER A 264 -7.68 -10.31 -19.12
C SER A 264 -8.38 -10.03 -17.79
N LEU A 265 -9.57 -9.42 -17.83
CA LEU A 265 -10.39 -9.20 -16.63
C LEU A 265 -11.11 -10.48 -16.23
N ALA A 266 -11.69 -11.21 -17.21
CA ALA A 266 -12.41 -12.45 -16.95
C ALA A 266 -11.57 -13.49 -16.20
N TRP A 267 -10.26 -13.56 -16.47
CA TRP A 267 -9.32 -14.44 -15.74
C TRP A 267 -9.33 -14.21 -14.22
N TRP A 268 -9.53 -12.97 -13.73
CA TRP A 268 -9.61 -12.71 -12.28
C TRP A 268 -10.84 -13.33 -11.60
N PHE A 269 -11.86 -13.69 -12.38
CA PHE A 269 -13.10 -14.30 -11.90
C PHE A 269 -13.11 -15.83 -12.05
N THR A 270 -11.96 -16.42 -12.41
CA THR A 270 -11.77 -17.88 -12.40
C THR A 270 -11.10 -18.32 -11.09
N LYS A 271 -10.87 -19.63 -10.89
CA LYS A 271 -10.26 -20.14 -9.64
C LYS A 271 -8.75 -20.00 -9.62
N GLU A 272 -8.13 -19.96 -10.79
CA GLU A 272 -6.69 -20.00 -11.03
C GLU A 272 -5.91 -18.89 -10.29
N PRO A 273 -6.30 -17.60 -10.33
CA PRO A 273 -5.60 -16.56 -9.56
C PRO A 273 -5.70 -16.71 -8.04
N TRP A 274 -6.63 -17.51 -7.55
CA TRP A 274 -6.90 -17.69 -6.12
C TRP A 274 -6.49 -19.08 -5.62
N ALA A 275 -5.91 -19.90 -6.49
CA ALA A 275 -5.44 -21.21 -6.14
C ALA A 275 -4.25 -21.09 -5.16
N PRO A 276 -4.19 -21.94 -4.12
CA PRO A 276 -3.03 -21.95 -3.23
C PRO A 276 -1.76 -22.29 -4.01
N PRO A 277 -0.58 -21.83 -3.55
CA PRO A 277 0.68 -22.22 -4.14
C PRO A 277 0.79 -23.74 -4.20
N LYS A 278 1.31 -24.28 -5.32
CA LYS A 278 1.58 -25.71 -5.41
C LYS A 278 2.57 -26.11 -4.33
N PRO A 279 2.36 -27.24 -3.63
CA PRO A 279 3.31 -27.70 -2.64
C PRO A 279 4.69 -27.87 -3.30
N PRO A 280 5.79 -27.57 -2.59
CA PRO A 280 7.13 -27.82 -3.09
C PRO A 280 7.27 -29.29 -3.49
N LYS A 281 8.07 -29.58 -4.52
CA LYS A 281 8.37 -30.96 -4.90
C LYS A 281 8.97 -31.69 -3.68
N PRO A 282 8.70 -33.00 -3.47
CA PRO A 282 9.17 -33.75 -2.31
C PRO A 282 10.68 -33.61 -2.02
N ASP A 283 11.49 -33.44 -3.08
CA ASP A 283 12.95 -33.32 -2.97
C ASP A 283 13.47 -31.87 -3.09
N ALA A 284 12.58 -30.88 -3.11
CA ALA A 284 13.00 -29.48 -3.21
C ALA A 284 13.61 -29.03 -1.87
N LYS A 285 14.90 -28.67 -1.90
CA LYS A 285 15.55 -28.01 -0.75
C LYS A 285 14.77 -26.73 -0.41
N PRO A 286 14.43 -26.49 0.88
CA PRO A 286 13.79 -25.25 1.29
C PRO A 286 14.66 -24.05 0.89
N VAL A 287 14.20 -23.24 -0.06
CA VAL A 287 14.83 -21.96 -0.39
C VAL A 287 14.39 -20.97 0.68
N LYS A 288 15.29 -20.63 1.61
CA LYS A 288 15.03 -19.54 2.56
C LYS A 288 14.83 -18.25 1.76
N PRO A 289 13.71 -17.53 1.92
CA PRO A 289 13.55 -16.22 1.30
C PRO A 289 14.70 -15.31 1.75
N ARG A 290 15.53 -14.86 0.80
CA ARG A 290 16.56 -13.87 1.04
C ARG A 290 15.95 -12.48 0.87
N GLU A 291 16.15 -11.62 1.86
CA GLU A 291 15.78 -10.21 1.73
C GLU A 291 16.71 -9.48 0.74
N VAL A 292 16.15 -8.49 0.04
CA VAL A 292 16.88 -7.63 -0.88
C VAL A 292 17.91 -6.83 -0.09
N MET A 293 19.16 -6.88 -0.53
CA MET A 293 20.26 -6.06 0.00
C MET A 293 20.42 -4.80 -0.85
N VAL A 294 21.09 -3.77 -0.31
CA VAL A 294 21.38 -2.54 -1.08
C VAL A 294 22.24 -2.86 -2.33
N SER A 295 23.12 -3.86 -2.25
CA SER A 295 23.91 -4.36 -3.38
C SER A 295 23.06 -4.96 -4.50
N ASP A 296 21.80 -5.32 -4.24
CA ASP A 296 20.89 -5.88 -5.24
C ASP A 296 20.11 -4.77 -5.97
N LEU A 297 20.19 -3.51 -5.53
CA LEU A 297 19.55 -2.32 -6.10
C LEU A 297 20.47 -1.64 -7.16
N PRO A 298 19.97 -0.67 -7.96
CA PRO A 298 20.83 0.13 -8.83
C PRO A 298 22.01 0.75 -8.05
N ASN A 299 23.20 0.81 -8.65
CA ASN A 299 24.43 1.27 -7.98
C ASN A 299 24.29 2.64 -7.29
N ALA A 300 23.53 3.55 -7.90
CA ALA A 300 23.25 4.88 -7.34
C ALA A 300 22.56 4.82 -5.96
N CYS A 301 21.85 3.75 -5.65
CA CYS A 301 21.09 3.62 -4.40
C CYS A 301 21.95 3.55 -3.16
N SER A 302 23.18 3.03 -3.25
CA SER A 302 24.12 3.11 -2.13
C SER A 302 24.52 4.56 -1.85
N SER A 303 24.77 5.36 -2.87
CA SER A 303 25.13 6.78 -2.72
C SER A 303 23.94 7.62 -2.26
N VAL A 304 22.74 7.35 -2.79
CA VAL A 304 21.49 8.00 -2.35
C VAL A 304 21.27 7.75 -0.86
N LEU A 305 21.47 6.51 -0.39
CA LEU A 305 21.26 6.12 0.99
C LEU A 305 22.23 6.77 1.98
N THR A 306 23.49 7.02 1.58
CA THR A 306 24.52 7.60 2.46
C THR A 306 24.74 9.10 2.28
N ALA A 307 24.10 9.73 1.29
CA ALA A 307 24.23 11.17 1.05
C ALA A 307 23.74 12.01 2.25
N PRO A 308 24.27 13.24 2.44
CA PRO A 308 23.78 14.17 3.47
C PRO A 308 22.28 14.44 3.33
N SER A 309 21.58 14.44 4.46
CA SER A 309 20.17 14.82 4.53
C SER A 309 19.99 16.33 4.38
N VAL A 310 18.80 16.74 3.96
CA VAL A 310 18.33 18.12 4.20
C VAL A 310 18.24 18.39 5.71
N ASP A 311 18.19 19.68 6.09
CA ASP A 311 18.21 20.08 7.50
C ASP A 311 16.87 19.81 8.21
N SER A 312 15.75 19.85 7.49
CA SER A 312 14.41 19.66 8.08
C SER A 312 13.38 19.16 7.07
N VAL A 313 12.24 18.70 7.61
CA VAL A 313 11.06 18.35 6.81
C VAL A 313 10.52 19.57 6.06
N GLN A 314 10.57 20.74 6.69
CA GLN A 314 10.06 22.01 6.16
C GLN A 314 10.85 22.41 4.91
N THR A 315 12.18 22.27 4.95
CA THR A 315 13.06 22.56 3.80
C THR A 315 12.73 21.68 2.59
N ALA A 316 12.32 20.43 2.82
CA ALA A 316 11.98 19.48 1.76
C ALA A 316 10.47 19.33 1.51
N THR A 317 9.62 20.18 2.10
CA THR A 317 8.19 20.17 1.80
C THR A 317 7.94 20.91 0.48
N PHE A 318 7.15 20.30 -0.40
CA PHE A 318 6.83 20.86 -1.70
C PHE A 318 6.11 22.21 -1.53
N GLY A 319 6.54 23.23 -2.29
CA GLY A 319 6.09 24.62 -2.09
C GLY A 319 6.86 25.40 -1.01
N GLY A 320 7.80 24.77 -0.30
CA GLY A 320 8.67 25.39 0.69
C GLY A 320 7.94 25.88 1.94
N ALA A 321 8.52 26.85 2.66
CA ALA A 321 7.95 27.39 3.90
C ALA A 321 6.56 28.01 3.73
N ALA A 322 6.20 28.47 2.52
CA ALA A 322 4.88 29.01 2.21
C ALA A 322 3.77 27.93 2.17
N ALA A 323 4.14 26.66 2.11
CA ALA A 323 3.21 25.53 2.17
C ALA A 323 2.92 25.04 3.61
N ALA A 324 3.44 25.74 4.63
CA ALA A 324 3.00 25.53 6.01
C ALA A 324 1.48 25.77 6.11
N PRO A 325 0.75 24.97 6.90
CA PRO A 325 -0.71 25.01 6.87
C PRO A 325 -1.20 26.42 7.21
N ALA A 326 -2.15 26.93 6.43
CA ALA A 326 -2.96 28.06 6.82
C ALA A 326 -3.88 27.63 7.98
N VAL A 327 -3.31 27.47 9.17
CA VAL A 327 -4.07 27.24 10.38
C VAL A 327 -4.73 28.58 10.72
N ALA A 328 -6.05 28.67 10.62
CA ALA A 328 -6.79 29.76 11.24
C ALA A 328 -6.45 29.75 12.75
N PRO A 329 -6.22 30.91 13.39
CA PRO A 329 -5.69 30.97 14.74
C PRO A 329 -6.73 30.40 15.73
N MET A 330 -6.41 29.27 16.33
CA MET A 330 -7.04 28.85 17.58
C MET A 330 -6.27 29.46 18.76
N ALA A 331 -7.00 29.87 19.80
CA ALA A 331 -6.48 30.58 20.96
C ALA A 331 -5.26 29.87 21.60
N VAL A 332 -4.23 30.66 21.87
CA VAL A 332 -2.92 30.25 22.36
C VAL A 332 -3.01 29.81 23.82
N MET A 333 -2.61 28.57 24.11
CA MET A 333 -2.14 28.18 25.46
C MET A 333 -0.60 28.24 25.48
N PRO A 334 0.03 28.54 26.63
CA PRO A 334 1.44 28.90 26.65
C PRO A 334 2.36 27.72 26.34
N ALA A 335 3.50 28.06 25.72
CA ALA A 335 4.43 27.17 25.07
C ALA A 335 5.11 26.17 26.02
N ALA A 336 5.16 24.91 25.57
CA ALA A 336 6.18 23.95 25.95
C ALA A 336 7.16 23.78 24.78
N ALA A 337 8.42 23.55 25.13
CA ALA A 337 9.63 23.80 24.32
C ALA A 337 9.83 22.92 23.06
N SER A 338 10.55 23.54 22.11
CA SER A 338 11.34 23.00 20.98
C SER A 338 10.69 22.02 20.00
N ASP A 339 10.29 22.57 18.86
CA ASP A 339 10.09 21.89 17.57
C ASP A 339 11.43 21.34 17.03
N GLU A 340 11.66 20.02 17.14
CA GLU A 340 12.59 19.27 16.28
C GLU A 340 12.47 17.75 16.54
N ALA A 341 11.34 17.14 16.20
CA ALA A 341 11.27 15.70 16.03
C ALA A 341 9.96 15.31 15.32
N LEU A 342 10.07 14.48 14.27
CA LEU A 342 8.96 13.57 13.97
C LEU A 342 8.65 12.80 15.27
N PRO A 343 7.37 12.57 15.63
CA PRO A 343 7.05 11.74 16.79
C PRO A 343 7.82 10.43 16.67
N ALA A 344 8.36 9.95 17.80
CA ALA A 344 9.06 8.66 17.87
C ALA A 344 8.24 7.62 17.10
N ILE A 345 8.89 6.88 16.20
CA ILE A 345 8.25 5.88 15.34
C ILE A 345 7.51 4.90 16.26
N GLY A 346 6.21 5.14 16.45
CA GLY A 346 5.33 4.27 17.18
C GLY A 346 5.15 2.96 16.41
N PRO A 347 4.56 1.93 17.03
CA PRO A 347 4.27 0.68 16.34
C PRO A 347 3.47 0.98 15.07
N VAL A 348 4.03 0.62 13.91
CA VAL A 348 3.41 0.88 12.60
C VAL A 348 2.15 0.01 12.49
N PRO A 349 0.94 0.59 12.40
CA PRO A 349 -0.29 -0.19 12.32
C PRO A 349 -0.34 -1.04 11.05
N ASP A 350 -0.91 -2.24 11.15
CA ASP A 350 -1.10 -3.17 10.04
C ASP A 350 -2.05 -2.64 8.96
N ASP A 351 -1.69 -2.82 7.68
CA ASP A 351 -2.50 -2.47 6.50
C ASP A 351 -3.42 -3.58 6.03
N LYS A 352 -3.40 -4.74 6.70
CA LYS A 352 -4.28 -5.84 6.32
C LYS A 352 -5.57 -5.74 7.14
N PRO A 353 -6.74 -5.62 6.49
CA PRO A 353 -7.99 -5.85 7.21
C PRO A 353 -7.94 -7.26 7.80
N SER A 354 -8.12 -7.36 9.12
CA SER A 354 -8.49 -8.60 9.77
C SER A 354 -9.76 -9.11 9.09
N ILE A 355 -9.66 -10.26 8.43
CA ILE A 355 -10.85 -10.98 7.99
C ILE A 355 -11.36 -11.72 9.21
N GLU A 356 -12.34 -11.13 9.89
CA GLU A 356 -13.27 -11.82 10.81
C GLU A 356 -14.66 -11.97 10.17
#